data_AF-A0A6A7AE10-F1
#
_entry.id   AF-A0A6A7AE10-F1
#
_cell.length_a   1.000
_cell.length_b   1.000
_cell.length_c   1.000
_cell.angle_alpha   90.00
_cell.angle_beta   90.00
_cell.angle_gamma   90.00
#
_symmetry.space_group_name_H-M   'P 1'
#
loop_
_entity.id
_entity.type
_entity.pdbx_description
1 polymer ?
#
loop_
_entity_poly.entity_id
_entity_poly.type
_entity_poly.pdbx_seq_one_letter_code
_entity_poly.pdbx_strand_id
1 'polypeptide(L)'
;MRIPVVKIGAAALLASSTSAQLYPGQSALNHTCQLQKPLLSCPSSDPSKVDSCCVETFGGLLLTTQFWNTYTGGETEGQLLPKDTFTLHGLWPDFCNGTYTQYCDLTRQYDPIPSPNTTTGLPNGTFVPPYNGSNIGTFLEPFGRYDLLEYMNAYWVAWRQDNPGFWAHEFSKHATCFSTFNIPCYGPQYRLHEDVVDFFETAIKYYKRFPTFKWLEEAEITPSNKTGYTYATIRDVLFENHGGVPFIGCNGPRYNTTAAGRAANSTDSGFTALSEIWYYEYAYGRPQEGNTIPTSAAPTYLTNCAKAPGAINYYQRSNGSERVPSVPY
;
A
#
# COMPACT_ATOMS: atom_id res chain seq x y z
N MET A 1 72.56 1.65 -17.78
CA MET A 1 71.36 2.45 -18.11
C MET A 1 70.18 1.78 -17.42
N ARG A 2 69.75 2.28 -16.26
CA ARG A 2 68.65 1.70 -15.45
C ARG A 2 67.36 2.45 -15.78
N ILE A 3 66.36 1.75 -16.29
CA ILE A 3 65.02 2.29 -16.54
C ILE A 3 64.24 2.24 -15.22
N PRO A 4 63.62 3.32 -14.75
CA PRO A 4 62.80 3.28 -13.54
C PRO A 4 61.42 2.72 -13.89
N VAL A 5 61.02 1.66 -13.18
CA VAL A 5 59.64 1.16 -13.20
C VAL A 5 58.81 2.04 -12.28
N VAL A 6 57.94 2.86 -12.85
CA VAL A 6 56.95 3.63 -12.10
C VAL A 6 55.85 2.67 -11.65
N LYS A 7 55.75 2.44 -10.33
CA LYS A 7 54.59 1.77 -9.74
C LYS A 7 53.43 2.76 -9.71
N ILE A 8 52.49 2.60 -10.64
CA ILE A 8 51.19 3.28 -10.58
C ILE A 8 50.39 2.56 -9.50
N GLY A 9 50.29 3.17 -8.31
CA GLY A 9 49.34 2.74 -7.29
C GLY A 9 47.94 3.08 -7.77
N ALA A 10 47.14 2.05 -8.07
CA ALA A 10 45.71 2.21 -8.26
C ALA A 10 45.09 2.58 -6.91
N ALA A 11 44.86 3.87 -6.67
CA ALA A 11 43.97 4.31 -5.62
C ALA A 11 42.56 3.86 -6.02
N ALA A 12 42.05 2.80 -5.39
CA ALA A 12 40.65 2.44 -5.48
C ALA A 12 39.85 3.61 -4.88
N LEU A 13 39.24 4.41 -5.74
CA LEU A 13 38.19 5.33 -5.35
C LEU A 13 37.06 4.46 -4.79
N LEU A 14 36.95 4.40 -3.47
CA LEU A 14 35.75 3.95 -2.79
C LEU A 14 34.66 4.94 -3.21
N ALA A 15 33.92 4.58 -4.26
CA ALA A 15 32.66 5.22 -4.55
C ALA A 15 31.80 5.02 -3.29
N SER A 16 31.62 6.09 -2.52
CA SER A 16 30.53 6.19 -1.57
C SER A 16 29.26 6.14 -2.41
N SER A 17 28.81 4.92 -2.72
CA SER A 17 27.43 4.69 -3.11
C SER A 17 26.62 5.26 -1.95
N THR A 18 25.90 6.34 -2.22
CA THR A 18 24.79 6.77 -1.37
C THR A 18 23.80 5.62 -1.44
N SER A 19 24.02 4.63 -0.58
CA SER A 19 23.17 3.46 -0.50
C SER A 19 21.84 3.98 0.01
N ALA A 20 20.80 3.69 -0.76
CA ALA A 20 19.41 3.78 -0.35
C ALA A 20 19.32 3.07 1.02
N GLN A 21 19.32 3.83 2.11
CA GLN A 21 19.45 3.29 3.46
C GLN A 21 18.54 4.02 4.43
N LEU A 22 17.55 3.28 4.93
CA LEU A 22 16.70 3.72 6.04
C LEU A 22 17.50 3.80 7.35
N TYR A 23 18.46 2.88 7.54
CA TYR A 23 19.33 2.82 8.71
C TYR A 23 20.80 2.95 8.32
N PRO A 24 21.54 3.92 8.89
CA PRO A 24 22.97 4.04 8.68
C PRO A 24 23.70 2.78 9.13
N GLY A 25 24.57 2.23 8.26
CA GLY A 25 25.43 1.09 8.62
C GLY A 25 24.75 -0.27 8.56
N GLN A 26 23.57 -0.35 7.94
CA GLN A 26 22.94 -1.64 7.64
C GLN A 26 23.86 -2.46 6.71
N SER A 27 24.08 -3.72 7.07
CA SER A 27 24.91 -4.65 6.28
C SER A 27 24.31 -4.85 4.89
N ALA A 28 25.17 -4.85 3.87
CA ALA A 28 24.82 -5.18 2.49
C ALA A 28 25.23 -6.62 2.11
N LEU A 29 25.46 -7.48 3.11
CA LEU A 29 25.68 -8.92 2.91
C LEU A 29 24.36 -9.66 2.99
N ASN A 30 24.27 -10.86 2.38
CA ASN A 30 23.04 -11.65 2.41
C ASN A 30 22.60 -12.01 3.85
N HIS A 31 21.30 -11.90 4.09
CA HIS A 31 20.65 -12.17 5.37
C HIS A 31 19.86 -13.48 5.30
N THR A 32 20.17 -14.44 6.18
CA THR A 32 19.42 -15.71 6.24
C THR A 32 18.37 -15.67 7.36
N CYS A 33 17.22 -15.05 7.07
CA CYS A 33 16.18 -14.82 8.08
C CYS A 33 15.59 -16.11 8.68
N GLN A 34 15.68 -17.24 7.98
CA GLN A 34 15.26 -18.55 8.49
C GLN A 34 16.09 -19.06 9.67
N LEU A 35 17.27 -18.48 9.92
CA LEU A 35 18.09 -18.78 11.09
C LEU A 35 17.74 -17.91 12.31
N GLN A 36 16.84 -16.94 12.13
CA GLN A 36 16.43 -16.01 13.18
C GLN A 36 15.02 -16.35 13.65
N LYS A 37 14.76 -16.13 14.94
CA LYS A 37 13.40 -16.21 15.45
C LYS A 37 12.61 -15.01 14.89
N PRO A 38 11.48 -15.23 14.19
CA PRO A 38 10.69 -14.10 13.71
C PRO A 38 10.10 -13.34 14.89
N LEU A 39 10.35 -12.03 14.94
CA LEU A 39 9.83 -11.12 15.96
C LEU A 39 8.62 -10.37 15.42
N LEU A 40 7.70 -9.99 16.31
CA LEU A 40 6.54 -9.19 15.93
C LEU A 40 6.99 -7.76 15.59
N SER A 41 6.43 -7.20 14.52
CA SER A 41 6.74 -5.86 14.03
C SER A 41 6.33 -4.73 14.98
N CYS A 42 5.36 -4.99 15.87
CA CYS A 42 4.99 -4.08 16.95
C CYS A 42 4.95 -4.78 18.32
N PRO A 43 5.41 -4.13 19.41
CA PRO A 43 6.13 -2.84 19.41
C PRO A 43 7.45 -2.94 18.63
N SER A 44 7.84 -1.84 17.97
CA SER A 44 9.03 -1.83 17.11
C SER A 44 10.30 -2.19 17.91
N SER A 45 11.12 -3.06 17.31
CA SER A 45 12.42 -3.45 17.86
C SER A 45 13.50 -2.43 17.50
N ASP A 46 14.48 -2.27 18.39
CA ASP A 46 15.66 -1.43 18.15
C ASP A 46 16.49 -2.00 16.97
N PRO A 47 16.59 -1.30 15.83
CA PRO A 47 17.27 -1.80 14.63
C PRO A 47 18.78 -1.96 14.82
N SER A 48 19.37 -1.47 15.92
CA SER A 48 20.76 -1.74 16.28
C SER A 48 20.97 -3.09 16.99
N LYS A 49 19.88 -3.73 17.43
CA LYS A 49 19.89 -4.98 18.21
C LYS A 49 19.29 -6.16 17.47
N VAL A 50 18.56 -5.91 16.40
CA VAL A 50 17.95 -6.92 15.55
C VAL A 50 18.35 -6.69 14.11
N ASP A 51 18.27 -7.74 13.31
CA ASP A 51 18.46 -7.62 11.87
C ASP A 51 17.18 -7.06 11.23
N SER A 52 17.22 -5.78 10.86
CA SER A 52 16.09 -5.08 10.24
C SER A 52 15.77 -5.54 8.82
N CYS A 53 16.60 -6.42 8.23
CA CYS A 53 16.23 -7.15 7.01
C CYS A 53 15.35 -8.38 7.30
N CYS A 54 15.33 -8.85 8.55
CA CYS A 54 14.60 -10.05 8.96
C CYS A 54 13.42 -9.78 9.89
N VAL A 55 13.28 -8.54 10.36
CA VAL A 55 12.17 -8.06 11.18
C VAL A 55 11.83 -6.65 10.72
N GLU A 56 10.55 -6.35 10.47
CA GLU A 56 10.14 -4.97 10.19
C GLU A 56 10.27 -4.11 11.46
N THR A 57 11.21 -3.16 11.43
CA THR A 57 11.52 -2.28 12.58
C THR A 57 11.11 -0.83 12.37
N PHE A 58 10.65 -0.43 11.18
CA PHE A 58 10.33 0.96 10.90
C PHE A 58 8.83 1.22 11.06
N GLY A 59 8.01 0.85 10.07
CA GLY A 59 6.55 0.94 10.13
C GLY A 59 5.92 -0.42 10.33
N GLY A 60 5.90 -0.87 11.59
CA GLY A 60 5.48 -2.22 11.96
C GLY A 60 3.95 -2.45 12.00
N LEU A 61 3.12 -1.41 11.86
CA LEU A 61 1.68 -1.55 11.72
C LEU A 61 1.35 -1.57 10.22
N LEU A 62 1.03 -2.74 9.68
CA LEU A 62 0.82 -2.91 8.25
C LEU A 62 -0.66 -2.69 7.90
N LEU A 63 -0.91 -1.91 6.85
CA LEU A 63 -2.26 -1.66 6.34
C LEU A 63 -2.38 -2.21 4.92
N THR A 64 -3.28 -3.18 4.72
CA THR A 64 -3.72 -3.57 3.38
C THR A 64 -4.95 -2.76 3.02
N THR A 65 -4.82 -1.87 2.04
CA THR A 65 -5.86 -0.91 1.69
C THR A 65 -6.51 -1.25 0.36
N GLN A 66 -7.83 -1.04 0.29
CA GLN A 66 -8.64 -1.39 -0.87
C GLN A 66 -9.60 -0.27 -1.24
N PHE A 67 -9.89 -0.15 -2.54
CA PHE A 67 -10.86 0.79 -3.08
C PHE A 67 -12.15 0.11 -3.53
N TRP A 68 -13.26 0.82 -3.31
CA TRP A 68 -14.47 0.68 -4.11
C TRP A 68 -14.70 1.96 -4.92
N ASN A 69 -14.16 1.98 -6.13
CA ASN A 69 -14.46 3.02 -7.12
C ASN A 69 -15.64 2.57 -7.99
N THR A 70 -16.46 3.52 -8.44
CA THR A 70 -17.55 3.24 -9.40
C THR A 70 -17.16 3.47 -10.85
N TYR A 71 -16.05 4.17 -11.10
CA TYR A 71 -15.48 4.46 -12.41
C TYR A 71 -13.98 4.75 -12.22
N THR A 72 -13.18 4.70 -13.28
CA THR A 72 -11.74 4.99 -13.24
C THR A 72 -11.42 6.39 -13.73
N GLY A 73 -12.20 6.94 -14.67
CA GLY A 73 -11.85 8.16 -15.41
C GLY A 73 -10.87 7.90 -16.56
N GLY A 74 -10.48 6.64 -16.79
CA GLY A 74 -9.65 6.16 -17.89
C GLY A 74 -10.38 5.13 -18.76
N GLU A 75 -11.71 5.13 -18.75
CA GLU A 75 -12.52 4.18 -19.52
C GLU A 75 -12.25 4.27 -21.03
N THR A 76 -11.95 5.47 -21.54
CA THR A 76 -11.62 5.70 -22.96
C THR A 76 -10.31 5.04 -23.37
N GLU A 77 -9.39 4.86 -22.44
CA GLU A 77 -8.11 4.17 -22.59
C GLU A 77 -8.21 2.67 -22.27
N GLY A 78 -9.40 2.18 -21.88
CA GLY A 78 -9.64 0.79 -21.51
C GLY A 78 -9.23 0.42 -20.08
N GLN A 79 -8.93 1.41 -19.22
CA GLN A 79 -8.70 1.19 -17.80
C GLN A 79 -10.04 0.96 -17.10
N LEU A 80 -10.41 -0.32 -16.93
CA LEU A 80 -11.70 -0.73 -16.37
C LEU A 80 -11.52 -1.48 -15.05
N LEU A 81 -12.50 -1.35 -14.17
CA LEU A 81 -12.50 -2.00 -12.87
C LEU A 81 -12.87 -3.49 -13.00
N PRO A 82 -12.25 -4.39 -12.24
CA PRO A 82 -12.59 -5.82 -12.22
C PRO A 82 -13.95 -6.04 -11.54
N LYS A 83 -14.87 -6.72 -12.22
CA LYS A 83 -16.18 -7.08 -11.65
C LYS A 83 -16.03 -7.86 -10.33
N ASP A 84 -17.03 -7.71 -9.46
CA ASP A 84 -17.23 -8.52 -8.26
C ASP A 84 -16.04 -8.56 -7.29
N THR A 85 -15.26 -7.47 -7.25
CA THR A 85 -14.17 -7.29 -6.28
C THR A 85 -13.89 -5.81 -6.00
N PHE A 86 -13.41 -5.52 -4.80
CA PHE A 86 -12.68 -4.28 -4.53
C PHE A 86 -11.34 -4.31 -5.28
N THR A 87 -10.70 -3.17 -5.53
CA THR A 87 -9.35 -3.11 -6.11
C THR A 87 -8.31 -2.81 -5.03
N LEU A 88 -7.07 -3.24 -5.25
CA LEU A 88 -5.95 -2.90 -4.38
C LEU A 88 -5.70 -1.38 -4.42
N HIS A 89 -5.60 -0.75 -3.26
CA HIS A 89 -5.06 0.60 -3.11
C HIS A 89 -3.56 0.51 -2.83
N GLY A 90 -3.15 -0.17 -1.75
CA GLY A 90 -1.75 -0.39 -1.45
C GLY A 90 -1.48 -1.24 -0.20
N LEU A 91 -0.20 -1.30 0.17
CA LEU A 91 0.30 -1.91 1.41
C LEU A 91 1.17 -0.87 2.13
N TRP A 92 0.73 -0.39 3.29
CA TRP A 92 1.35 0.75 3.96
C TRP A 92 1.99 0.38 5.31
N PRO A 93 3.19 0.90 5.63
CA PRO A 93 3.84 0.72 6.91
C PRO A 93 3.61 1.92 7.84
N ASP A 94 2.63 1.84 8.72
CA ASP A 94 2.43 2.83 9.79
C ASP A 94 3.35 2.51 10.99
N PHE A 95 3.69 3.54 11.75
CA PHE A 95 4.31 3.35 13.06
C PHE A 95 3.33 2.65 14.02
N CYS A 96 3.87 1.94 15.02
CA CYS A 96 3.05 1.19 15.98
C CYS A 96 2.07 2.05 16.81
N ASN A 97 2.23 3.37 16.81
CA ASN A 97 1.31 4.31 17.45
C ASN A 97 0.20 4.83 16.50
N GLY A 98 0.14 4.35 15.25
CA GLY A 98 -0.82 4.76 14.23
C GLY A 98 -0.48 6.08 13.51
N THR A 99 0.65 6.71 13.82
CA THR A 99 1.20 7.79 12.97
C THR A 99 2.01 7.18 11.82
N TYR A 100 2.31 7.96 10.80
CA TYR A 100 3.07 7.49 9.65
C TYR A 100 4.00 8.56 9.12
N THR A 101 4.91 8.16 8.25
CA THR A 101 5.77 9.02 7.44
C THR A 101 5.69 8.58 5.98
N GLN A 102 6.35 9.28 5.08
CA GLN A 102 6.27 8.99 3.65
C GLN A 102 7.57 9.28 2.92
N TYR A 103 7.77 8.65 1.75
CA TYR A 103 8.93 8.89 0.90
C TYR A 103 10.26 8.78 1.66
N CYS A 104 10.44 7.69 2.40
CA CYS A 104 11.55 7.50 3.34
C CYS A 104 12.91 7.34 2.66
N ASP A 105 12.94 7.12 1.35
CA ASP A 105 14.16 6.98 0.55
C ASP A 105 14.01 7.63 -0.82
N LEU A 106 14.49 8.86 -0.96
CA LEU A 106 14.38 9.63 -2.20
C LEU A 106 15.28 9.12 -3.33
N THR A 107 16.23 8.21 -3.03
CA THR A 107 17.06 7.60 -4.08
C THR A 107 16.30 6.50 -4.84
N ARG A 108 15.16 6.06 -4.30
CA ARG A 108 14.23 5.07 -4.87
C ARG A 108 12.83 5.64 -5.06
N GLN A 109 12.76 6.94 -5.32
CA GLN A 109 11.51 7.64 -5.62
C GLN A 109 11.28 7.59 -7.13
N TYR A 110 10.10 7.10 -7.51
CA TYR A 110 9.63 6.91 -8.89
C TYR A 110 8.29 7.61 -9.17
N ASP A 111 7.69 8.26 -8.17
CA ASP A 111 6.36 8.88 -8.27
C ASP A 111 6.40 10.17 -9.11
N PRO A 112 5.67 10.22 -10.25
CA PRO A 112 5.65 11.38 -11.13
C PRO A 112 4.80 12.54 -10.59
N ILE A 113 3.92 12.30 -9.61
CA ILE A 113 3.04 13.33 -9.03
C ILE A 113 3.03 13.19 -7.48
N PRO A 114 4.15 13.50 -6.79
CA PRO A 114 4.22 13.36 -5.34
C PRO A 114 3.14 14.13 -4.60
N SER A 115 2.39 13.44 -3.74
CA SER A 115 1.27 14.02 -3.00
C SER A 115 1.05 13.39 -1.62
N PRO A 116 1.23 14.13 -0.52
CA PRO A 116 1.89 15.45 -0.45
C PRO A 116 3.34 15.41 -0.96
N ASN A 117 3.86 16.53 -1.48
CA ASN A 117 5.20 16.61 -2.09
C ASN A 117 6.34 16.84 -1.07
N THR A 118 6.16 16.38 0.18
CA THR A 118 7.21 16.41 1.22
C THR A 118 7.29 15.08 1.97
N THR A 119 8.45 14.73 2.50
CA THR A 119 8.69 13.45 3.21
C THR A 119 7.91 13.30 4.52
N THR A 120 7.38 14.38 5.08
CA THR A 120 6.60 14.35 6.33
C THR A 120 5.13 14.73 6.12
N GLY A 121 4.73 15.05 4.88
CA GLY A 121 3.43 15.64 4.59
C GLY A 121 3.25 17.07 5.10
N LEU A 122 4.26 17.65 5.75
CA LEU A 122 4.24 18.99 6.32
C LEU A 122 5.07 19.97 5.46
N PRO A 123 4.80 21.29 5.52
CA PRO A 123 5.55 22.30 4.78
C PRO A 123 7.06 22.33 5.11
N ASN A 124 7.47 21.83 6.28
CA ASN A 124 8.87 21.77 6.70
C ASN A 124 9.55 20.43 6.36
N GLY A 125 8.85 19.48 5.74
CA GLY A 125 9.43 18.23 5.26
C GLY A 125 10.36 18.45 4.07
N THR A 126 11.21 17.48 3.79
CA THR A 126 12.09 17.52 2.61
C THR A 126 11.23 17.42 1.35
N PHE A 127 11.47 18.31 0.39
CA PHE A 127 10.76 18.31 -0.89
C PHE A 127 11.00 17.01 -1.65
N VAL A 128 9.92 16.42 -2.18
CA VAL A 128 9.93 15.22 -3.01
C VAL A 128 9.82 15.66 -4.47
N PRO A 129 10.90 15.56 -5.27
CA PRO A 129 10.85 15.96 -6.67
C PRO A 129 9.98 14.99 -7.48
N PRO A 130 9.19 15.48 -8.44
CA PRO A 130 8.52 14.63 -9.42
C PRO A 130 9.52 13.78 -10.21
N TYR A 131 9.23 12.49 -10.35
CA TYR A 131 10.00 11.59 -11.19
C TYR A 131 9.65 11.77 -12.68
N ASN A 132 10.66 11.84 -13.56
CA ASN A 132 10.44 11.92 -15.02
C ASN A 132 10.96 10.71 -15.80
N GLY A 133 11.45 9.68 -15.11
CA GLY A 133 12.04 8.51 -15.75
C GLY A 133 10.99 7.52 -16.28
N SER A 134 11.43 6.28 -16.44
CA SER A 134 10.61 5.21 -17.01
C SER A 134 9.45 4.80 -16.09
N ASN A 135 8.31 4.47 -16.71
CA ASN A 135 7.17 3.84 -16.07
C ASN A 135 7.59 2.66 -15.16
N ILE A 136 7.20 2.68 -13.89
CA ILE A 136 7.59 1.66 -12.89
C ILE A 136 7.17 0.24 -13.28
N GLY A 137 6.10 0.06 -14.04
CA GLY A 137 5.66 -1.24 -14.57
C GLY A 137 6.67 -1.87 -15.53
N THR A 138 7.51 -1.08 -16.21
CA THR A 138 8.59 -1.60 -17.07
C THR A 138 9.72 -2.24 -16.27
N PHE A 139 9.81 -2.00 -14.96
CA PHE A 139 10.83 -2.59 -14.09
C PHE A 139 10.65 -4.09 -13.89
N LEU A 140 9.46 -4.62 -14.18
CA LEU A 140 9.13 -6.03 -14.05
C LEU A 140 9.65 -6.86 -15.23
N GLU A 141 9.86 -6.24 -16.39
CA GLU A 141 10.23 -6.93 -17.64
C GLU A 141 11.60 -7.62 -17.56
N PRO A 142 12.68 -7.00 -17.02
CA PRO A 142 13.97 -7.67 -16.84
C PRO A 142 13.93 -8.88 -15.89
N PHE A 143 12.87 -9.01 -15.09
CA PHE A 143 12.63 -10.16 -14.21
C PHE A 143 11.69 -11.19 -14.84
N GLY A 144 11.19 -10.94 -16.05
CA GLY A 144 10.22 -11.81 -16.74
C GLY A 144 8.85 -11.85 -16.07
N ARG A 145 8.52 -10.87 -15.22
CA ARG A 145 7.30 -10.81 -14.40
C ARG A 145 6.11 -10.18 -15.14
N TYR A 146 5.82 -10.71 -16.33
CA TYR A 146 4.72 -10.22 -17.16
C TYR A 146 3.34 -10.59 -16.60
N ASP A 147 3.25 -11.74 -15.93
CA ASP A 147 2.06 -12.21 -15.21
C ASP A 147 1.71 -11.30 -14.02
N LEU A 148 2.72 -10.86 -13.27
CA LEU A 148 2.57 -9.86 -12.20
C LEU A 148 2.02 -8.54 -12.77
N LEU A 149 2.59 -8.05 -13.87
CA LEU A 149 2.12 -6.84 -14.54
C LEU A 149 0.68 -6.97 -15.05
N GLU A 150 0.31 -8.13 -15.61
CA GLU A 150 -1.06 -8.41 -16.03
C GLU A 150 -2.02 -8.37 -14.82
N TYR A 151 -1.65 -9.01 -13.72
CA TYR A 151 -2.44 -9.00 -12.49
C TYR A 151 -2.63 -7.58 -11.94
N MET A 152 -1.55 -6.79 -11.88
CA MET A 152 -1.62 -5.39 -11.43
C MET A 152 -2.56 -4.57 -12.30
N ASN A 153 -2.51 -4.74 -13.64
CA ASN A 153 -3.46 -4.08 -14.54
C ASN A 153 -4.91 -4.53 -14.31
N ALA A 154 -5.14 -5.78 -13.90
CA ALA A 154 -6.47 -6.30 -13.61
C ALA A 154 -7.05 -5.79 -12.28
N TYR A 155 -6.23 -5.70 -11.23
CA TYR A 155 -6.72 -5.55 -9.86
C TYR A 155 -6.16 -4.37 -9.05
N TRP A 156 -5.08 -3.73 -9.51
CA TRP A 156 -4.47 -2.55 -8.87
C TRP A 156 -4.72 -1.31 -9.72
N VAL A 157 -6.00 -1.00 -9.90
CA VAL A 157 -6.47 -0.01 -10.88
C VAL A 157 -6.56 1.38 -10.28
N ALA A 158 -5.94 2.35 -10.94
CA ALA A 158 -5.91 3.74 -10.53
C ALA A 158 -7.26 4.45 -10.74
N TRP A 159 -7.50 5.49 -9.92
CA TRP A 159 -8.63 6.40 -10.06
C TRP A 159 -8.17 7.79 -10.50
N ARG A 160 -8.69 8.26 -11.63
CA ARG A 160 -8.43 9.57 -12.25
C ARG A 160 -6.95 9.84 -12.57
N GLN A 161 -6.18 8.77 -12.78
CA GLN A 161 -4.80 8.79 -13.23
C GLN A 161 -4.46 7.44 -13.87
N ASP A 162 -3.29 7.33 -14.49
CA ASP A 162 -2.80 6.08 -15.06
C ASP A 162 -2.28 5.12 -13.97
N ASN A 163 -2.45 3.83 -14.25
CA ASN A 163 -1.96 2.74 -13.41
C ASN A 163 -0.46 2.87 -13.03
N PRO A 164 0.47 3.06 -13.99
CA PRO A 164 1.90 3.25 -13.68
C PRO A 164 2.22 4.36 -12.68
N GLY A 165 1.66 5.56 -12.88
CA GLY A 165 1.88 6.69 -11.96
C GLY A 165 1.38 6.36 -10.56
N PHE A 166 0.24 5.68 -10.47
CA PHE A 166 -0.31 5.23 -9.19
C PHE A 166 0.58 4.18 -8.50
N TRP A 167 1.05 3.15 -9.21
CA TRP A 167 1.95 2.16 -8.60
C TRP A 167 3.27 2.79 -8.15
N ALA A 168 3.75 3.79 -8.90
CA ALA A 168 4.94 4.53 -8.55
C ALA A 168 4.75 5.36 -7.28
N HIS A 169 3.56 5.95 -7.10
CA HIS A 169 3.14 6.57 -5.84
C HIS A 169 3.20 5.59 -4.68
N GLU A 170 2.52 4.44 -4.80
CA GLU A 170 2.43 3.44 -3.74
C GLU A 170 3.81 2.93 -3.32
N PHE A 171 4.67 2.60 -4.29
CA PHE A 171 6.04 2.20 -3.99
C PHE A 171 6.84 3.32 -3.32
N SER A 172 6.90 4.50 -3.96
CA SER A 172 7.78 5.57 -3.53
C SER A 172 7.39 6.11 -2.16
N LYS A 173 6.10 6.24 -1.90
CA LYS A 173 5.56 6.82 -0.68
C LYS A 173 5.57 5.84 0.48
N HIS A 174 5.23 4.57 0.22
CA HIS A 174 4.98 3.57 1.26
C HIS A 174 6.03 2.46 1.29
N ALA A 175 6.38 1.84 0.17
CA ALA A 175 7.36 0.74 0.14
C ALA A 175 8.73 1.16 0.68
N THR A 176 9.17 2.38 0.36
CA THR A 176 10.45 2.93 0.84
C THR A 176 10.53 3.08 2.36
N CYS A 177 9.39 3.04 3.06
CA CYS A 177 9.27 3.15 4.51
C CYS A 177 9.19 1.79 5.23
N PHE A 178 9.35 0.67 4.52
CA PHE A 178 9.62 -0.61 5.14
C PHE A 178 11.13 -0.81 5.27
N SER A 179 11.57 -1.25 6.44
CA SER A 179 12.98 -1.61 6.65
C SER A 179 13.41 -2.85 5.86
N THR A 180 12.50 -3.79 5.66
CA THR A 180 12.78 -5.07 5.02
C THR A 180 12.91 -5.00 3.50
N PHE A 181 12.35 -3.96 2.84
CA PHE A 181 12.52 -3.71 1.40
C PHE A 181 13.75 -2.82 1.10
N ASN A 182 14.58 -2.54 2.08
CA ASN A 182 15.75 -1.69 1.88
C ASN A 182 16.81 -2.43 1.02
N ILE A 183 17.49 -1.71 0.11
CA ILE A 183 18.44 -2.30 -0.86
C ILE A 183 19.51 -3.19 -0.20
N PRO A 184 20.12 -2.83 0.94
CA PRO A 184 21.12 -3.68 1.58
C PRO A 184 20.61 -5.09 1.93
N CYS A 185 19.30 -5.27 2.13
CA CYS A 185 18.70 -6.56 2.46
C CYS A 185 18.75 -7.58 1.31
N TYR A 186 18.90 -7.12 0.08
CA TYR A 186 19.08 -7.95 -1.11
C TYR A 186 20.54 -8.38 -1.31
N GLY A 187 21.44 -7.87 -0.46
CA GLY A 187 22.84 -8.27 -0.44
C GLY A 187 23.64 -7.86 -1.67
N PRO A 188 24.84 -8.44 -1.87
CA PRO A 188 25.78 -7.99 -2.91
C PRO A 188 25.36 -8.37 -4.34
N GLN A 189 24.29 -9.15 -4.49
CA GLN A 189 23.77 -9.61 -5.79
C GLN A 189 22.47 -8.90 -6.19
N TYR A 190 22.08 -7.85 -5.46
CA TYR A 190 20.90 -7.05 -5.78
C TYR A 190 20.85 -6.70 -7.26
N ARG A 191 19.71 -7.02 -7.88
CA ARG A 191 19.40 -6.59 -9.24
C ARG A 191 18.57 -5.32 -9.16
N LEU A 192 18.91 -4.31 -9.96
CA LEU A 192 18.16 -3.05 -9.96
C LEU A 192 16.65 -3.30 -10.11
N HIS A 193 15.87 -2.76 -9.18
CA HIS A 193 14.41 -2.88 -9.01
C HIS A 193 13.89 -4.24 -8.50
N GLU A 194 14.75 -5.11 -7.98
CA GLU A 194 14.31 -6.34 -7.30
C GLU A 194 13.40 -6.03 -6.09
N ASP A 195 13.65 -4.93 -5.40
CA ASP A 195 12.84 -4.45 -4.28
C ASP A 195 11.45 -3.95 -4.70
N VAL A 196 11.35 -3.37 -5.90
CA VAL A 196 10.07 -2.97 -6.51
C VAL A 196 9.22 -4.19 -6.83
N VAL A 197 9.83 -5.22 -7.45
CA VAL A 197 9.14 -6.48 -7.77
C VAL A 197 8.64 -7.16 -6.51
N ASP A 198 9.51 -7.31 -5.50
CA ASP A 198 9.16 -7.96 -4.23
C ASP A 198 8.07 -7.20 -3.47
N PHE A 199 8.07 -5.87 -3.51
CA PHE A 199 7.00 -5.07 -2.91
C PHE A 199 5.65 -5.33 -3.58
N PHE A 200 5.59 -5.31 -4.92
CA PHE A 200 4.33 -5.56 -5.63
C PHE A 200 3.81 -6.98 -5.40
N GLU A 201 4.68 -8.00 -5.42
CA GLU A 201 4.31 -9.37 -5.06
C GLU A 201 3.77 -9.45 -3.62
N THR A 202 4.41 -8.75 -2.68
CA THR A 202 3.98 -8.72 -1.28
C THR A 202 2.63 -8.03 -1.11
N ALA A 203 2.42 -6.85 -1.70
CA ALA A 203 1.16 -6.14 -1.64
C ALA A 203 0.00 -6.98 -2.19
N ILE A 204 0.23 -7.70 -3.30
CA ILE A 204 -0.76 -8.63 -3.87
C ILE A 204 -1.01 -9.83 -2.96
N LYS A 205 0.03 -10.41 -2.35
CA LYS A 205 -0.11 -11.50 -1.38
C LYS A 205 -1.04 -11.13 -0.23
N TYR A 206 -0.93 -9.90 0.29
CA TYR A 206 -1.81 -9.41 1.34
C TYR A 206 -3.22 -9.15 0.82
N TYR A 207 -3.35 -8.45 -0.31
CA TYR A 207 -4.63 -8.16 -0.94
C TYR A 207 -5.50 -9.40 -1.16
N LYS A 208 -4.92 -10.47 -1.72
CA LYS A 208 -5.63 -11.72 -2.03
C LYS A 208 -6.24 -12.42 -0.81
N ARG A 209 -5.76 -12.12 0.40
CA ARG A 209 -6.28 -12.71 1.65
C ARG A 209 -7.61 -12.07 2.07
N PHE A 210 -7.96 -10.91 1.52
CA PHE A 210 -9.09 -10.10 1.97
C PHE A 210 -10.08 -9.83 0.82
N PRO A 211 -10.86 -10.85 0.38
CA PRO A 211 -11.85 -10.70 -0.67
C PRO A 211 -13.11 -9.96 -0.16
N THR A 212 -12.97 -8.66 0.15
CA THR A 212 -13.99 -7.80 0.77
C THR A 212 -15.35 -7.90 0.08
N PHE A 213 -15.38 -7.88 -1.26
CA PHE A 213 -16.64 -8.00 -2.01
C PHE A 213 -17.38 -9.29 -1.65
N LYS A 214 -16.67 -10.41 -1.66
CA LYS A 214 -17.24 -11.73 -1.37
C LYS A 214 -17.79 -11.80 0.05
N TRP A 215 -17.03 -11.30 1.04
CA TRP A 215 -17.50 -11.27 2.43
C TRP A 215 -18.77 -10.44 2.61
N LEU A 216 -18.86 -9.29 1.95
CA LEU A 216 -20.05 -8.44 1.98
C LEU A 216 -21.22 -9.11 1.23
N GLU A 217 -20.97 -9.72 0.08
CA GLU A 217 -21.97 -10.43 -0.72
C GLU A 217 -22.58 -11.61 0.05
N GLU A 218 -21.76 -12.42 0.72
CA GLU A 218 -22.20 -13.54 1.57
C GLU A 218 -23.08 -13.08 2.74
N ALA A 219 -22.94 -11.82 3.16
CA ALA A 219 -23.78 -11.17 4.16
C ALA A 219 -24.94 -10.35 3.56
N GLU A 220 -25.25 -10.56 2.28
CA GLU A 220 -26.30 -9.85 1.52
C GLU A 220 -26.10 -8.32 1.41
N ILE A 221 -24.85 -7.84 1.58
CA ILE A 221 -24.43 -6.45 1.37
C ILE A 221 -23.83 -6.34 -0.03
N THR A 222 -24.68 -6.08 -1.02
CA THR A 222 -24.27 -5.97 -2.43
C THR A 222 -24.39 -4.55 -2.97
N PRO A 223 -23.66 -4.21 -4.05
CA PRO A 223 -23.77 -2.90 -4.67
C PRO A 223 -25.20 -2.58 -5.12
N SER A 224 -25.74 -1.44 -4.71
CA SER A 224 -27.09 -0.98 -5.01
C SER A 224 -27.16 0.54 -5.11
N ASN A 225 -27.91 1.03 -6.09
CA ASN A 225 -28.22 2.46 -6.22
C ASN A 225 -29.45 2.90 -5.41
N LYS A 226 -30.04 1.99 -4.63
CA LYS A 226 -31.28 2.22 -3.86
C LYS A 226 -31.17 1.84 -2.40
N THR A 227 -30.31 0.88 -2.07
CA THR A 227 -30.18 0.33 -0.73
C THR A 227 -29.10 1.08 0.03
N GLY A 228 -29.45 1.60 1.20
CA GLY A 228 -28.50 2.14 2.16
C GLY A 228 -28.21 1.14 3.27
N TYR A 229 -26.95 1.05 3.67
CA TYR A 229 -26.45 0.18 4.74
C TYR A 229 -26.05 0.99 5.97
N THR A 230 -25.94 0.31 7.10
CA THR A 230 -25.52 0.93 8.36
C THR A 230 -24.06 0.60 8.62
N TYR A 231 -23.27 1.55 9.14
CA TYR A 231 -21.85 1.33 9.43
C TYR A 231 -21.59 0.04 10.22
N ALA A 232 -22.38 -0.22 11.26
CA ALA A 232 -22.22 -1.40 12.10
C ALA A 232 -22.37 -2.72 11.31
N THR A 233 -23.31 -2.80 10.36
CA THR A 233 -23.53 -4.03 9.59
C THR A 233 -22.35 -4.34 8.67
N ILE A 234 -21.76 -3.32 8.04
CA ILE A 234 -20.54 -3.50 7.22
C ILE A 234 -19.36 -3.85 8.13
N ARG A 235 -19.17 -3.09 9.22
CA ARG A 235 -18.07 -3.30 10.18
C ARG A 235 -18.05 -4.71 10.74
N ASP A 236 -19.21 -5.23 11.16
CA ASP A 236 -19.31 -6.52 11.85
C ASP A 236 -18.94 -7.68 10.93
N VAL A 237 -19.43 -7.66 9.68
CA VAL A 237 -19.05 -8.66 8.66
C VAL A 237 -17.55 -8.68 8.41
N LEU A 238 -16.93 -7.50 8.26
CA LEU A 238 -15.50 -7.41 7.99
C LEU A 238 -14.66 -7.79 9.22
N PHE A 239 -15.11 -7.43 10.42
CA PHE A 239 -14.47 -7.84 11.67
C PHE A 239 -14.50 -9.36 11.85
N GLU A 240 -15.64 -10.01 11.61
CA GLU A 240 -15.79 -11.46 11.73
C GLU A 240 -14.87 -12.24 10.79
N ASN A 241 -14.64 -11.73 9.58
CA ASN A 241 -13.78 -12.37 8.60
C ASN A 241 -12.28 -12.08 8.81
N HIS A 242 -11.93 -10.86 9.22
CA HIS A 242 -10.53 -10.44 9.37
C HIS A 242 -9.95 -10.74 10.77
N GLY A 243 -10.76 -10.64 11.83
CA GLY A 243 -10.34 -10.77 13.23
C GLY A 243 -9.91 -9.46 13.90
N GLY A 244 -9.84 -8.35 13.15
CA GLY A 244 -9.60 -7.00 13.65
C GLY A 244 -10.53 -6.00 12.97
N VAL A 245 -10.96 -4.95 13.69
CA VAL A 245 -11.91 -3.97 13.13
C VAL A 245 -11.18 -3.13 12.08
N PRO A 246 -11.53 -3.20 10.78
CA PRO A 246 -10.88 -2.38 9.76
C PRO A 246 -11.33 -0.92 9.85
N PHE A 247 -10.56 -0.03 9.24
CA PHE A 247 -11.08 1.30 8.92
C PHE A 247 -12.02 1.17 7.72
N ILE A 248 -13.17 1.85 7.80
CA ILE A 248 -14.13 1.94 6.68
C ILE A 248 -14.24 3.41 6.27
N GLY A 249 -13.81 3.70 5.06
CA GLY A 249 -13.83 5.02 4.46
C GLY A 249 -15.05 5.23 3.57
N CYS A 250 -15.64 6.41 3.69
CA CYS A 250 -16.66 6.92 2.79
C CYS A 250 -16.28 8.29 2.23
N ASN A 251 -16.85 8.63 1.07
CA ASN A 251 -16.79 9.93 0.43
C ASN A 251 -18.20 10.46 0.08
N GLY A 252 -18.25 11.50 -0.76
CA GLY A 252 -19.51 12.07 -1.24
C GLY A 252 -20.12 13.10 -0.26
N PRO A 253 -21.45 13.30 -0.27
CA PRO A 253 -22.09 14.25 0.63
C PRO A 253 -22.10 13.72 2.07
N ARG A 254 -22.15 14.66 3.01
CA ARG A 254 -22.34 14.40 4.44
C ARG A 254 -23.80 14.02 4.69
N TYR A 255 -24.10 13.04 5.55
CA TYR A 255 -25.47 12.51 5.66
C TYR A 255 -26.50 13.59 6.02
N ASN A 256 -26.19 14.46 6.98
CA ASN A 256 -27.03 15.60 7.38
C ASN A 256 -27.33 16.60 6.25
N THR A 257 -26.57 16.63 5.14
CA THR A 257 -26.85 17.48 3.98
C THR A 257 -27.66 16.78 2.88
N THR A 258 -27.88 15.46 2.99
CA THR A 258 -28.71 14.69 2.06
C THR A 258 -30.21 14.93 2.28
N ALA A 259 -31.04 14.58 1.30
CA ALA A 259 -32.49 14.65 1.45
C ALA A 259 -33.00 13.73 2.59
N ALA A 260 -32.46 12.51 2.69
CA ALA A 260 -32.79 11.56 3.75
C ALA A 260 -32.37 12.07 5.13
N GLY A 261 -31.13 12.57 5.27
CA GLY A 261 -30.65 13.12 6.53
C GLY A 261 -31.44 14.36 6.99
N ARG A 262 -31.79 15.26 6.07
CA ARG A 262 -32.67 16.40 6.37
C ARG A 262 -34.07 15.97 6.79
N ALA A 263 -34.68 15.01 6.08
CA ALA A 263 -35.99 14.49 6.43
C ALA A 263 -36.00 13.80 7.81
N ALA A 264 -34.87 13.20 8.19
CA ALA A 264 -34.68 12.58 9.51
C ALA A 264 -34.24 13.57 10.61
N ASN A 265 -34.07 14.87 10.31
CA ASN A 265 -33.47 15.85 11.22
C ASN A 265 -32.12 15.38 11.82
N SER A 266 -31.33 14.62 11.05
CA SER A 266 -30.08 14.03 11.52
C SER A 266 -28.97 15.06 11.65
N THR A 267 -28.19 14.98 12.72
CA THR A 267 -26.96 15.76 12.92
C THR A 267 -25.70 15.03 12.43
N ASP A 268 -25.85 13.80 11.93
CA ASP A 268 -24.75 12.96 11.49
C ASP A 268 -24.04 13.56 10.26
N SER A 269 -22.80 13.99 10.48
CA SER A 269 -21.93 14.58 9.47
C SER A 269 -20.94 13.56 8.89
N GLY A 270 -21.18 12.26 8.98
CA GLY A 270 -20.36 11.28 8.27
C GLY A 270 -20.63 11.28 6.75
N PHE A 271 -19.66 10.80 5.98
CA PHE A 271 -19.78 10.63 4.54
C PHE A 271 -20.66 9.43 4.17
N THR A 272 -21.26 9.45 2.98
CA THR A 272 -22.38 8.55 2.64
C THR A 272 -22.09 7.56 1.53
N ALA A 273 -20.95 7.60 0.85
CA ALA A 273 -20.63 6.66 -0.22
C ALA A 273 -19.41 5.82 0.16
N LEU A 274 -19.58 4.50 0.30
CA LEU A 274 -18.49 3.57 0.65
C LEU A 274 -17.38 3.66 -0.40
N SER A 275 -16.14 3.86 0.04
CA SER A 275 -15.01 4.11 -0.86
C SER A 275 -13.76 3.31 -0.55
N GLU A 276 -13.46 3.04 0.72
CA GLU A 276 -12.20 2.40 1.11
C GLU A 276 -12.35 1.47 2.30
N ILE A 277 -11.50 0.44 2.35
CA ILE A 277 -11.33 -0.45 3.51
C ILE A 277 -9.85 -0.63 3.79
N TRP A 278 -9.43 -0.44 5.05
CA TRP A 278 -8.04 -0.66 5.46
C TRP A 278 -7.98 -1.74 6.56
N TYR A 279 -7.31 -2.85 6.24
CA TYR A 279 -7.09 -3.97 7.15
C TYR A 279 -5.73 -3.84 7.83
N TYR A 280 -5.72 -3.91 9.15
CA TYR A 280 -4.53 -3.67 9.96
C TYR A 280 -3.95 -4.98 10.47
N GLU A 281 -2.64 -5.16 10.34
CA GLU A 281 -1.94 -6.36 10.80
C GLU A 281 -0.58 -6.03 11.40
N TYR A 282 -0.07 -6.94 12.23
CA TYR A 282 1.35 -7.01 12.59
C TYR A 282 1.99 -8.20 11.88
N ALA A 283 3.24 -8.07 11.46
CA ALA A 283 4.00 -9.14 10.81
C ALA A 283 4.98 -9.80 11.79
N TYR A 284 5.15 -11.11 11.64
CA TYR A 284 6.24 -11.86 12.25
C TYR A 284 7.43 -11.92 11.28
N GLY A 285 8.53 -11.28 11.66
CA GLY A 285 9.72 -11.19 10.84
C GLY A 285 9.50 -10.27 9.63
N ARG A 286 9.71 -10.82 8.43
CA ARG A 286 9.58 -10.11 7.16
C ARG A 286 8.11 -10.02 6.70
N PRO A 287 7.57 -8.83 6.40
CA PRO A 287 6.27 -8.67 5.75
C PRO A 287 6.11 -9.55 4.51
N GLN A 288 7.18 -9.73 3.73
CA GLN A 288 7.26 -10.54 2.52
C GLN A 288 6.81 -12.00 2.73
N GLU A 289 6.89 -12.53 3.95
CA GLU A 289 6.48 -13.91 4.27
C GLU A 289 4.97 -14.07 4.44
N GLY A 290 4.23 -12.97 4.68
CA GLY A 290 2.79 -13.00 4.92
C GLY A 290 2.37 -13.70 6.22
N ASN A 291 3.30 -13.93 7.15
CA ASN A 291 3.00 -14.44 8.49
C ASN A 291 2.60 -13.27 9.40
N THR A 292 1.30 -13.11 9.63
CA THR A 292 0.76 -11.93 10.30
C THR A 292 -0.31 -12.26 11.33
N ILE A 293 -0.63 -11.29 12.16
CA ILE A 293 -1.79 -11.32 13.06
C ILE A 293 -2.64 -10.06 12.84
N PRO A 294 -3.99 -10.19 12.79
CA PRO A 294 -4.87 -9.05 12.64
C PRO A 294 -4.86 -8.17 13.89
N THR A 295 -5.05 -6.88 13.68
CA THR A 295 -5.29 -5.89 14.73
C THR A 295 -6.39 -4.92 14.31
N SER A 296 -6.93 -4.16 15.26
CA SER A 296 -7.97 -3.18 14.95
C SER A 296 -7.37 -1.84 14.57
N ALA A 297 -8.06 -1.14 13.67
CA ALA A 297 -7.89 0.30 13.50
C ALA A 297 -8.02 1.02 14.85
N ALA A 298 -7.35 2.15 15.00
CA ALA A 298 -7.39 2.91 16.25
C ALA A 298 -8.85 3.32 16.58
N PRO A 299 -9.33 3.14 17.84
CA PRO A 299 -10.70 3.47 18.21
C PRO A 299 -11.09 4.93 17.96
N THR A 300 -10.10 5.83 17.92
CA THR A 300 -10.26 7.26 17.62
C THR A 300 -10.53 7.55 16.16
N TYR A 301 -10.26 6.60 15.25
CA TYR A 301 -10.38 6.79 13.81
C TYR A 301 -10.78 5.48 13.09
N LEU A 302 -11.94 4.94 13.45
CA LEU A 302 -12.49 3.72 12.83
C LEU A 302 -13.21 3.96 11.50
N THR A 303 -13.70 5.19 11.28
CA THR A 303 -14.46 5.54 10.08
C THR A 303 -14.66 7.04 9.97
N ASN A 304 -14.80 7.53 8.74
CA ASN A 304 -15.36 8.86 8.43
C ASN A 304 -16.78 8.79 7.84
N CYS A 305 -17.35 7.58 7.74
CA CYS A 305 -18.71 7.32 7.25
C CYS A 305 -19.77 7.77 8.24
N ALA A 306 -20.97 8.02 7.71
CA ALA A 306 -22.17 8.20 8.51
C ALA A 306 -22.52 6.92 9.26
N LYS A 307 -23.03 7.08 10.48
CA LYS A 307 -23.45 6.00 11.38
C LYS A 307 -24.97 5.90 11.51
N ALA A 308 -25.71 6.89 11.03
CA ALA A 308 -27.16 6.86 10.98
C ALA A 308 -27.66 5.62 10.21
N PRO A 309 -28.79 5.02 10.62
CA PRO A 309 -29.33 3.83 9.97
C PRO A 309 -29.53 4.04 8.47
N GLY A 310 -28.98 3.13 7.66
CA GLY A 310 -29.11 3.16 6.19
C GLY A 310 -28.41 4.32 5.50
N ALA A 311 -27.46 5.00 6.16
CA ALA A 311 -26.81 6.19 5.60
C ALA A 311 -25.70 5.91 4.58
N ILE A 312 -25.14 4.70 4.54
CA ILE A 312 -24.02 4.34 3.66
C ILE A 312 -24.54 3.72 2.38
N ASN A 313 -24.24 4.34 1.25
CA ASN A 313 -24.49 3.81 -0.08
C ASN A 313 -23.28 3.00 -0.53
N TYR A 314 -23.52 1.75 -0.90
CA TYR A 314 -22.55 0.91 -1.59
C TYR A 314 -22.95 0.89 -3.07
N TYR A 315 -22.48 1.86 -3.86
CA TYR A 315 -23.01 2.09 -5.20
C TYR A 315 -22.60 1.01 -6.21
N GLN A 316 -23.50 0.73 -7.16
CA GLN A 316 -23.14 -0.01 -8.36
C GLN A 316 -22.12 0.80 -9.17
N ARG A 317 -21.25 0.10 -9.88
CA ARG A 317 -20.32 0.77 -10.79
C ARG A 317 -21.05 1.37 -11.99
N SER A 318 -20.47 2.42 -12.55
CA SER A 318 -20.98 3.13 -13.70
C SER A 318 -21.02 2.20 -14.93
N ASN A 319 -22.00 2.44 -15.81
CA ASN A 319 -22.13 1.65 -17.03
C ASN A 319 -20.87 1.79 -17.89
N GLY A 320 -20.29 0.66 -18.30
CA GLY A 320 -19.07 0.62 -19.10
C GLY A 320 -17.76 0.78 -18.30
N SER A 321 -17.81 0.95 -16.98
CA SER A 321 -16.61 1.10 -16.13
C SER A 321 -16.05 -0.22 -15.59
N GLU A 322 -16.61 -1.36 -16.00
CA GLU A 322 -16.24 -2.69 -15.50
C GLU A 322 -15.90 -3.68 -16.60
N ARG A 323 -15.02 -4.63 -16.26
CA ARG A 323 -14.69 -5.79 -17.10
C ARG A 323 -14.66 -7.08 -16.28
N VAL A 324 -14.88 -8.19 -16.97
CA VAL A 324 -14.47 -9.50 -16.44
C VAL A 324 -12.94 -9.50 -16.42
N PRO A 325 -12.30 -9.80 -15.27
CA PRO A 325 -10.83 -9.82 -15.18
C PRO A 325 -10.20 -10.83 -16.15
N SER A 326 -9.02 -10.50 -16.70
CA SER A 326 -8.30 -11.41 -17.60
C SER A 326 -7.59 -12.55 -16.87
N VAL A 327 -7.32 -12.36 -15.58
CA VAL A 327 -6.69 -13.35 -14.69
C VAL A 327 -7.55 -13.55 -13.45
N PRO A 328 -7.48 -14.71 -12.76
CA PRO A 328 -8.24 -14.96 -11.54
C PRO A 328 -7.85 -14.03 -10.39
N TYR A 329 -8.78 -13.85 -9.44
CA TYR A 329 -8.55 -13.14 -8.19
C TYR A 329 -7.45 -13.81 -7.36
#